data_AF-A0A5J9UMR3-F1
#
_entry.id   AF-A0A5J9UMR3-F1
#
_cell.length_a   1.000
_cell.length_b   1.000
_cell.length_c   1.000
_cell.angle_alpha   90.00
_cell.angle_beta   90.00
_cell.angle_gamma   90.00
#
_symmetry.space_group_name_H-M   'P 1'
#
loop_
_entity.id
_entity.type
_entity.pdbx_description
1 polymer ?
#
loop_
_entity_poly.entity_id
_entity_poly.type
_entity_poly.pdbx_seq_one_letter_code
_entity_poly.pdbx_strand_id
1 'polypeptide(L)'
;MKKWYFHHTEDTFLDHPELVDLTLPSLDARQAILASAVPALAAAAAAKAIEQWSRPASDITHLVFATYSGAHMPGADVQLASLLGLRPAAQRTMMYPGGCTAGSAALRVAKDIAENSRGARVLFTNGF
;
A
#
# COMPACT_ATOMS: atom_id res chain seq x y z
N MET A 1 -13.73 -20.24 -15.29
CA MET A 1 -14.08 -20.02 -13.86
C MET A 1 -13.40 -18.75 -13.38
N LYS A 2 -14.12 -17.87 -12.67
CA LYS A 2 -13.52 -16.71 -11.96
C LYS A 2 -12.90 -17.20 -10.64
N LYS A 3 -11.72 -16.68 -10.29
CA LYS A 3 -11.02 -16.97 -9.03
C LYS A 3 -10.71 -15.66 -8.30
N TRP A 4 -10.62 -15.73 -6.97
CA TRP A 4 -10.26 -14.63 -6.09
C TRP A 4 -8.98 -14.99 -5.33
N TYR A 5 -8.21 -13.98 -4.93
CA TYR A 5 -6.98 -14.13 -4.18
C TYR A 5 -7.16 -13.51 -2.80
N PHE A 6 -6.78 -14.24 -1.75
CA PHE A 6 -6.93 -13.81 -0.37
C PHE A 6 -5.58 -13.92 0.36
N HIS A 7 -5.34 -12.99 1.27
CA HIS A 7 -4.23 -13.09 2.22
C HIS A 7 -4.56 -14.07 3.35
N HIS A 8 -5.81 -14.07 3.82
CA HIS A 8 -6.26 -14.98 4.88
C HIS A 8 -6.29 -16.43 4.40
N THR A 9 -5.82 -17.32 5.27
CA THR A 9 -5.84 -18.77 5.13
C THR A 9 -6.76 -19.39 6.19
N GLU A 10 -6.96 -20.71 6.12
CA GLU A 10 -7.67 -21.45 7.18
C GLU A 10 -6.98 -21.27 8.54
N ASP A 11 -5.64 -21.37 8.57
CA ASP A 11 -4.83 -21.14 9.77
C ASP A 11 -5.06 -19.74 10.36
N THR A 12 -5.23 -18.71 9.51
CA THR A 12 -5.52 -17.34 9.99
C THR A 12 -6.80 -17.29 10.82
N PHE A 13 -7.82 -18.06 10.45
CA PHE A 13 -9.09 -18.10 11.18
C PHE A 13 -9.04 -19.01 12.41
N LEU A 14 -8.18 -20.03 12.40
CA LEU A 14 -7.93 -20.88 13.56
C LEU A 14 -7.16 -20.11 14.65
N ASP A 15 -6.17 -19.32 14.25
CA ASP A 15 -5.36 -18.50 15.17
C ASP A 15 -6.12 -17.26 15.68
N HIS A 16 -7.08 -16.76 14.91
CA HIS A 16 -7.88 -15.57 15.23
C HIS A 16 -9.40 -15.84 15.14
N PRO A 17 -9.98 -16.58 16.11
CA PRO A 17 -11.41 -16.88 16.12
C PRO A 17 -12.29 -15.63 16.17
N GLU A 18 -11.78 -14.52 16.73
CA GLU A 18 -12.45 -13.21 16.75
C GLU A 18 -12.69 -12.63 15.34
N LEU A 19 -11.98 -13.08 14.31
CA LEU A 19 -12.25 -12.66 12.93
C LEU A 19 -13.55 -13.24 12.36
N VAL A 20 -14.02 -14.35 12.96
CA VAL A 20 -15.20 -15.11 12.52
C VAL A 20 -16.39 -14.85 13.44
N ASP A 21 -16.17 -14.75 14.75
CA ASP A 21 -17.22 -14.45 15.72
C ASP A 21 -17.54 -12.95 15.75
N LEU A 22 -18.71 -12.59 15.24
CA LEU A 22 -19.19 -11.20 15.16
C LEU A 22 -19.46 -10.55 16.53
N THR A 23 -19.50 -11.33 17.60
CA THR A 23 -19.72 -10.84 18.97
C THR A 23 -18.41 -10.43 19.66
N LEU A 24 -17.25 -10.86 19.12
CA LEU A 24 -15.94 -10.57 19.69
C LEU A 24 -15.32 -9.31 19.06
N PRO A 25 -14.62 -8.47 19.85
CA PRO A 25 -13.87 -7.35 19.30
C PRO A 25 -12.68 -7.88 18.48
N SER A 26 -12.60 -7.48 17.20
CA SER A 26 -11.58 -7.98 16.27
C SER A 26 -10.76 -6.90 15.57
N LEU A 27 -10.95 -5.63 15.95
CA LEU A 27 -10.26 -4.51 15.30
C LEU A 27 -8.74 -4.65 15.43
N ASP A 28 -8.22 -4.95 16.62
CA ASP A 28 -6.78 -5.02 16.87
C ASP A 28 -6.12 -6.14 16.04
N ALA A 29 -6.72 -7.33 15.99
CA ALA A 29 -6.24 -8.44 15.18
C ALA A 29 -6.22 -8.08 13.68
N ARG A 30 -7.31 -7.46 13.18
CA ARG A 30 -7.39 -7.01 11.79
C ARG A 30 -6.33 -5.96 11.48
N GLN A 31 -6.14 -4.97 12.36
CA GLN A 31 -5.11 -3.95 12.17
C GLN A 31 -3.70 -4.55 12.23
N ALA A 32 -3.44 -5.52 13.11
CA ALA A 32 -2.16 -6.20 13.22
C ALA A 32 -1.80 -6.97 11.94
N ILE A 33 -2.76 -7.71 11.37
CA ILE A 33 -2.56 -8.41 10.08
C ILE A 33 -2.30 -7.40 8.95
N LEU A 34 -3.12 -6.35 8.87
CA LEU A 34 -3.01 -5.35 7.81
C LEU A 34 -1.71 -4.54 7.87
N ALA A 35 -1.17 -4.31 9.08
CA ALA A 35 0.05 -3.54 9.30
C ALA A 35 1.25 -4.09 8.50
N SER A 36 1.30 -5.41 8.31
CA SER A 36 2.38 -6.09 7.58
C SER A 36 1.95 -6.50 6.16
N ALA A 37 0.73 -6.99 6.00
CA ALA A 37 0.24 -7.52 4.73
C ALA A 37 0.12 -6.44 3.64
N VAL A 38 -0.39 -5.25 3.99
CA VAL A 38 -0.64 -4.18 3.01
C VAL A 38 0.65 -3.62 2.42
N PRO A 39 1.66 -3.24 3.22
CA PRO A 39 2.96 -2.80 2.68
C PRO A 39 3.68 -3.90 1.90
N ALA A 40 3.60 -5.16 2.33
CA ALA A 40 4.23 -6.29 1.65
C ALA A 40 3.64 -6.54 0.25
N LEU A 41 2.31 -6.52 0.14
CA LEU A 41 1.62 -6.64 -1.16
C LEU A 41 1.97 -5.47 -2.08
N ALA A 42 1.95 -4.24 -1.55
CA ALA A 42 2.33 -3.06 -2.30
C ALA A 42 3.80 -3.11 -2.76
N ALA A 43 4.71 -3.61 -1.93
CA ALA A 43 6.12 -3.77 -2.27
C ALA A 43 6.32 -4.78 -3.40
N ALA A 44 5.63 -5.92 -3.37
CA ALA A 44 5.70 -6.92 -4.43
C ALA A 44 5.18 -6.37 -5.78
N ALA A 45 4.11 -5.57 -5.75
CA ALA A 45 3.58 -4.92 -6.94
C ALA A 45 4.52 -3.81 -7.46
N ALA A 46 5.03 -2.96 -6.57
CA ALA A 46 5.94 -1.88 -6.91
C ALA A 46 7.27 -2.39 -7.44
N ALA A 47 7.82 -3.48 -6.90
CA ALA A 47 9.04 -4.10 -7.39
C ALA A 47 8.91 -4.51 -8.86
N LYS A 48 7.79 -5.15 -9.24
CA LYS A 48 7.51 -5.50 -10.64
C LYS A 48 7.39 -4.28 -11.54
N ALA A 49 6.74 -3.22 -11.07
CA ALA A 49 6.62 -1.97 -11.81
C ALA A 49 7.98 -1.27 -12.02
N ILE A 50 8.84 -1.28 -10.99
CA ILE A 50 10.19 -0.72 -11.06
C ILE A 50 11.08 -1.53 -12.00
N GLU A 51 10.99 -2.86 -11.95
CA GLU A 51 11.68 -3.76 -12.87
C GLU A 51 11.29 -3.46 -14.33
N GLN A 52 9.98 -3.37 -14.60
CA GLN A 52 9.46 -3.02 -15.92
C GLN A 52 9.88 -1.61 -16.36
N TRP A 53 9.97 -0.65 -15.44
CA TRP A 53 10.46 0.69 -15.71
C TRP A 53 11.98 0.72 -16.00
N SER A 54 12.71 -0.30 -15.53
CA SER A 54 14.13 -0.54 -15.80
C SER A 54 15.03 0.62 -15.37
N ARG A 55 14.72 1.23 -14.23
CA ARG A 55 15.52 2.29 -13.60
C ARG A 55 15.68 2.04 -12.10
N PRO A 56 16.74 2.59 -11.47
CA PRO A 56 16.93 2.44 -10.04
C PRO A 56 15.74 2.99 -9.23
N ALA A 57 15.35 2.28 -8.17
CA ALA A 57 14.32 2.75 -7.24
C ALA A 57 14.69 4.11 -6.60
N SER A 58 16.00 4.42 -6.50
CA SER A 58 16.50 5.71 -6.05
C SER A 58 16.09 6.88 -6.95
N ASP A 59 15.74 6.65 -8.21
CA ASP A 59 15.27 7.69 -9.12
C ASP A 59 13.83 8.13 -8.80
N ILE A 60 13.10 7.35 -8.01
CA ILE A 60 11.77 7.73 -7.52
C ILE A 60 11.93 8.96 -6.61
N THR A 61 11.09 9.95 -6.86
CA THR A 61 11.09 11.24 -6.15
C THR A 61 9.88 11.38 -5.24
N HIS A 62 8.77 10.75 -5.60
CA HIS A 62 7.51 10.83 -4.89
C HIS A 62 6.86 9.45 -4.80
N LEU A 63 6.23 9.17 -3.67
CA LEU A 63 5.41 7.99 -3.44
C LEU A 63 3.99 8.44 -3.09
N VAL A 64 3.00 7.99 -3.86
CA VAL A 64 1.58 8.14 -3.55
C VAL A 64 1.06 6.75 -3.16
N PHE A 65 0.57 6.62 -1.93
CA PHE A 65 0.04 5.37 -1.40
C PHE A 65 -1.43 5.55 -1.02
N ALA A 66 -2.30 4.69 -1.56
CA ALA A 66 -3.71 4.65 -1.20
C ALA A 66 -4.10 3.27 -0.65
N THR A 67 -4.87 3.25 0.43
CA THR A 67 -5.51 2.02 0.94
C THR A 67 -6.77 2.33 1.74
N TYR A 68 -7.69 1.38 1.77
CA TYR A 68 -8.82 1.31 2.72
C TYR A 68 -8.54 0.33 3.85
N SER A 69 -7.50 -0.49 3.68
CA SER A 69 -7.17 -1.61 4.53
C SER A 69 -6.27 -1.14 5.66
N GLY A 70 -6.92 -0.67 6.72
CA GLY A 70 -6.26 -0.26 7.97
C GLY A 70 -5.72 1.17 7.93
N ALA A 71 -5.21 1.62 9.07
CA ALA A 71 -4.52 2.90 9.20
C ALA A 71 -3.50 2.80 10.34
N HIS A 72 -2.23 3.06 10.04
CA HIS A 72 -1.12 2.91 10.98
C HIS A 72 -0.26 4.16 11.02
N MET A 73 0.43 4.36 12.15
CA MET A 73 1.47 5.38 12.29
C MET A 73 2.74 4.72 12.85
N PRO A 74 3.87 4.73 12.13
CA PRO A 74 4.07 5.24 10.77
C PRO A 74 3.19 4.54 9.71
N GLY A 75 2.82 5.28 8.66
CA GLY A 75 1.93 4.79 7.60
C GLY A 75 2.57 3.74 6.69
N ALA A 76 1.72 3.06 5.90
CA ALA A 76 2.17 2.07 4.91
C ALA A 76 3.10 2.67 3.86
N ASP A 77 3.00 3.97 3.57
CA ASP A 77 3.91 4.73 2.72
C ASP A 77 5.35 4.74 3.26
N VAL A 78 5.51 4.85 4.59
CA VAL A 78 6.83 4.83 5.24
C VAL A 78 7.44 3.44 5.15
N GLN A 79 6.65 2.41 5.47
CA GLN A 79 7.11 1.02 5.41
C GLN A 79 7.46 0.62 3.97
N LEU A 80 6.60 0.96 3.00
CA LEU A 80 6.86 0.69 1.59
C LEU A 80 8.14 1.38 1.10
N ALA A 81 8.33 2.66 1.46
CA ALA A 81 9.54 3.38 1.10
C ALA A 81 10.81 2.69 1.61
N SER A 82 10.76 2.14 2.84
CA SER A 82 11.85 1.36 3.41
C SER A 82 12.07 0.04 2.67
N LEU A 83 11.00 -0.70 2.39
CA LEU A 83 11.06 -2.01 1.70
C LEU A 83 11.64 -1.88 0.27
N LEU A 84 11.35 -0.79 -0.42
CA LEU A 84 11.82 -0.55 -1.79
C LEU A 84 13.19 0.15 -1.85
N GLY A 85 13.78 0.51 -0.71
CA GLY A 85 15.04 1.27 -0.66
C GLY A 85 14.93 2.65 -1.33
N LEU A 86 13.78 3.32 -1.19
CA LEU A 86 13.61 4.67 -1.71
C LEU A 86 14.51 5.65 -0.95
N ARG A 87 14.85 6.77 -1.59
CA ARG A 87 15.60 7.83 -0.92
C ARG A 87 14.83 8.35 0.30
N PRO A 88 15.49 8.65 1.44
CA PRO A 88 14.84 9.28 2.59
C PRO A 88 14.16 10.62 2.27
N ALA A 89 14.65 11.33 1.24
CA ALA A 89 14.10 12.59 0.76
C ALA A 89 12.90 12.43 -0.20
N ALA A 90 12.50 11.21 -0.55
CA ALA A 90 11.33 10.99 -1.39
C ALA A 90 10.07 11.51 -0.68
N GLN A 91 9.32 12.38 -1.35
CA GLN A 91 8.10 12.94 -0.80
C GLN A 91 7.01 11.87 -0.80
N ARG A 92 6.23 11.81 0.29
CA ARG A 92 5.20 10.78 0.47
C ARG A 92 3.85 11.42 0.65
N THR A 93 2.87 10.90 -0.06
CA THR A 93 1.45 11.25 0.09
C THR A 93 0.68 9.99 0.43
N MET A 94 0.30 9.86 1.70
CA MET A 94 -0.52 8.75 2.20
C MET A 94 -1.99 9.15 2.16
N MET A 95 -2.84 8.27 1.62
CA MET A 95 -4.28 8.46 1.52
C MET A 95 -5.02 7.33 2.25
N TYR A 96 -5.44 7.61 3.49
CA TYR A 96 -6.28 6.76 4.33
C TYR A 96 -7.63 7.41 4.61
N PRO A 97 -8.69 6.60 4.86
CA PRO A 97 -9.10 5.47 4.06
C PRO A 97 -9.87 5.96 2.82
N GLY A 98 -9.44 5.55 1.63
CA GLY A 98 -10.14 5.85 0.39
C GLY A 98 -10.95 4.64 -0.07
N GLY A 99 -12.22 4.81 -0.44
CA GLY A 99 -13.05 3.73 -0.99
C GLY A 99 -12.62 3.29 -2.39
N CYS A 100 -13.52 2.64 -3.15
CA CYS A 100 -13.22 2.11 -4.49
C CYS A 100 -12.72 3.16 -5.51
N THR A 101 -12.92 4.45 -5.24
CA THR A 101 -12.48 5.57 -6.09
C THR A 101 -11.08 6.09 -5.74
N ALA A 102 -10.46 5.56 -4.69
CA ALA A 102 -9.17 6.01 -4.19
C ALA A 102 -8.05 5.91 -5.23
N GLY A 103 -8.06 4.86 -6.06
CA GLY A 103 -7.07 4.68 -7.12
C GLY A 103 -7.09 5.84 -8.12
N SER A 104 -8.28 6.28 -8.55
CA SER A 104 -8.42 7.43 -9.46
C SER A 104 -8.00 8.75 -8.77
N ALA A 105 -8.35 8.92 -7.49
CA ALA A 105 -7.96 10.10 -6.72
C ALA A 105 -6.43 10.18 -6.53
N ALA A 106 -5.79 9.05 -6.24
CA ALA A 106 -4.34 8.94 -6.10
C ALA A 106 -3.62 9.16 -7.44
N LEU A 107 -4.16 8.64 -8.55
CA LEU A 107 -3.63 8.94 -9.89
C LEU A 107 -3.73 10.42 -10.25
N ARG A 108 -4.83 11.09 -9.87
CA ARG A 108 -4.95 12.55 -10.04
C ARG A 108 -3.85 13.29 -9.28
N VAL A 109 -3.62 12.92 -8.02
CA VAL A 109 -2.51 13.49 -7.23
C VAL A 109 -1.15 13.21 -7.88
N ALA A 110 -0.92 11.98 -8.34
CA ALA A 110 0.33 11.61 -9.00
C ALA A 110 0.56 12.41 -10.30
N LYS A 111 -0.49 12.66 -11.08
CA LYS A 111 -0.46 13.52 -12.27
C LYS A 111 -0.04 14.95 -11.91
N ASP A 112 -0.72 15.57 -10.96
CA ASP A 112 -0.43 16.95 -10.55
C ASP A 112 1.03 17.11 -10.08
N ILE A 113 1.55 16.11 -9.34
CA ILE A 113 2.95 16.07 -8.90
C ILE A 113 3.90 15.94 -10.10
N ALA A 114 3.64 14.99 -10.99
CA ALA A 114 4.50 14.70 -12.13
C ALA A 114 4.59 15.87 -13.12
N GLU A 115 3.49 16.61 -13.33
CA GLU A 115 3.42 17.74 -14.25
C GLU A 115 4.06 19.01 -13.68
N ASN A 116 3.93 19.24 -12.37
CA ASN A 116 4.44 20.47 -11.74
C ASN A 116 5.89 20.36 -11.25
N SER A 117 6.47 19.17 -11.22
CA SER A 117 7.83 18.93 -10.71
C SER A 117 8.75 18.43 -11.81
N ARG A 118 9.63 19.30 -12.34
CA ARG A 118 10.57 18.94 -13.41
C ARG A 118 11.45 17.77 -12.99
N GLY A 119 11.42 16.69 -13.78
CA GLY A 119 12.21 15.49 -13.53
C GLY A 119 11.60 14.53 -12.49
N ALA A 120 10.42 14.82 -11.95
CA ALA A 120 9.75 13.94 -11.00
C ALA A 120 9.45 12.56 -11.61
N ARG A 121 9.63 11.55 -10.78
CA ARG A 121 9.19 10.18 -10.96
C ARG A 121 8.34 9.80 -9.76
N VAL A 122 7.08 9.50 -10.03
CA VAL A 122 6.06 9.25 -9.02
C VAL A 122 5.73 7.76 -9.07
N LEU A 123 5.98 7.06 -7.96
CA LEU A 123 5.48 5.72 -7.76
C LEU A 123 4.10 5.83 -7.12
N PHE A 124 3.08 5.26 -7.76
CA PHE A 124 1.75 5.12 -7.20
C PHE A 124 1.51 3.66 -6.80
N THR A 125 0.96 3.45 -5.61
CA THR A 125 0.58 2.12 -5.10
C THR A 125 -0.80 2.13 -4.46
N ASN A 126 -1.51 1.02 -4.64
CA ASN A 126 -2.84 0.77 -4.08
C ASN A 126 -2.81 -0.53 -3.28
N GLY A 127 -2.98 -0.46 -1.96
CA GLY A 127 -2.80 -1.59 -1.05
C GLY A 127 -4.13 -2.27 -0.67
N PHE A 128 -4.75 -2.98 -1.60
CA PHE A 128 -6.01 -3.71 -1.42
C PHE A 128 -5.96 -5.07 -2.10
#